data_AF-A0A2T6CGV8-F1
#
_entry.id   AF-A0A2T6CGV8-F1
#
_cell.length_a   1.000
_cell.length_b   1.000
_cell.length_c   1.000
_cell.angle_alpha   90.00
_cell.angle_beta   90.00
_cell.angle_gamma   90.00
#
_symmetry.space_group_name_H-M   'P 1'
#
loop_
_entity.id
_entity.type
_entity.pdbx_description
1 polymer ?
#
loop_
_entity_poly.entity_id
_entity_poly.type
_entity_poly.pdbx_seq_one_letter_code
_entity_poly.pdbx_strand_id
1 'polypeptide(L)'
;MSGSLFYILYYYNIGDRPLWEAIVASSLIALSNVPVIVRIFKERSTFGMSDEMLTLYRSFPNFNPGQFRKLMRKAQFVTVDQSTELLHQGIQPTHLYLTTSYGFSLIRDDLKTELGPDNLLGEISFLLGGPATATVIAEAGCSYVAWEVSDLRDLMQRSQNIENAVTVLLSQDIARKLAVSFPQKSARPPLIVDLPKAVTPPL
;
A
#
# COMPACT_ATOMS: atom_id res chain seq x y z
N MET A 1 29.18 -25.70 39.42
CA MET A 1 28.26 -26.83 39.72
C MET A 1 28.14 -27.16 41.21
N SER A 2 28.99 -26.62 42.08
CA SER A 2 28.96 -26.87 43.53
C SER A 2 27.83 -26.10 44.25
N GLY A 3 27.48 -24.91 43.79
CA GLY A 3 26.41 -24.09 44.39
C GLY A 3 25.00 -24.69 44.26
N SER A 4 24.73 -25.42 43.17
CA SER A 4 23.43 -26.06 42.93
C SER A 4 23.12 -27.19 43.92
N LEU A 5 24.16 -27.89 44.41
CA LEU A 5 24.00 -28.99 45.37
C LEU A 5 23.69 -28.46 46.78
N PHE A 6 24.37 -27.38 47.19
CA PHE A 6 24.07 -26.67 48.45
C PHE A 6 22.67 -26.03 48.45
N TYR A 7 22.23 -25.53 47.28
CA TYR A 7 20.90 -24.94 47.11
C TYR A 7 19.77 -25.97 47.28
N ILE A 8 19.96 -27.19 46.73
CA ILE A 8 19.02 -28.30 46.87
C ILE A 8 18.99 -28.83 48.31
N LEU A 9 20.16 -28.96 48.97
CA LEU A 9 20.25 -29.41 50.37
C LEU A 9 19.61 -28.42 51.36
N TYR A 10 19.74 -27.11 51.12
CA TYR A 10 19.09 -26.08 51.92
C TYR A 10 17.55 -26.16 51.81
N TYR A 11 17.02 -26.32 50.59
CA TYR A 11 15.58 -26.45 50.36
C TYR A 11 14.99 -27.72 50.96
N TYR A 12 15.74 -28.83 50.92
CA TYR A 12 15.29 -30.10 51.48
C TYR A 12 15.24 -30.09 53.02
N ASN A 13 16.12 -29.32 53.68
CA ASN A 13 16.25 -29.33 55.14
C ASN A 13 15.52 -28.17 55.86
N ILE A 14 15.31 -27.03 55.20
CA ILE A 14 14.79 -25.78 55.82
C ILE A 14 13.55 -25.21 55.07
N GLY A 15 13.20 -25.74 53.90
CA GLY A 15 12.28 -25.10 52.96
C GLY A 15 10.78 -25.24 53.23
N ASP A 16 10.30 -24.83 54.41
CA ASP A 16 8.85 -24.79 54.74
C ASP A 16 8.12 -23.53 54.21
N ARG A 17 8.71 -22.83 53.24
CA ARG A 17 8.08 -21.64 52.64
C ARG A 17 8.07 -21.78 51.12
N PRO A 18 6.88 -21.81 50.49
CA PRO A 18 6.81 -21.84 49.04
C PRO A 18 7.54 -20.62 48.47
N LEU A 19 8.16 -20.76 47.29
CA LEU A 19 8.81 -19.67 46.54
C LEU A 19 7.78 -18.66 46.01
N TRP A 20 6.86 -18.20 46.86
CA TRP A 20 5.84 -17.20 46.54
C TRP A 20 6.47 -15.95 45.95
N GLU A 21 7.65 -15.54 46.41
CA GLU A 21 8.38 -14.39 45.84
C GLU A 21 8.74 -14.60 44.36
N ALA A 22 9.31 -15.76 44.00
CA ALA A 22 9.66 -16.06 42.61
C ALA A 22 8.43 -16.26 41.72
N ILE A 23 7.38 -16.88 42.26
CA ILE A 23 6.10 -17.09 41.55
C ILE A 23 5.44 -15.73 41.29
N VAL A 24 5.29 -14.89 42.32
CA VAL A 24 4.67 -13.56 42.20
C VAL A 24 5.48 -12.67 41.25
N ALA A 25 6.82 -12.64 41.37
CA ALA A 25 7.67 -11.88 40.47
C ALA A 25 7.52 -12.35 39.01
N SER A 26 7.56 -13.66 38.77
CA SER A 26 7.39 -14.23 37.42
C SER A 26 6.00 -13.97 36.86
N SER A 27 4.96 -14.06 37.69
CA SER A 27 3.57 -13.75 37.30
C SER A 27 3.37 -12.28 36.96
N LEU A 28 3.97 -11.36 37.73
CA LEU A 28 3.92 -9.92 37.43
C LEU A 28 4.62 -9.59 36.10
N ILE A 29 5.79 -10.20 35.85
CA ILE A 29 6.51 -10.06 34.57
C ILE A 29 5.66 -10.64 33.42
N ALA A 30 5.10 -11.83 33.58
CA ALA A 30 4.26 -12.45 32.57
C ALA A 30 3.04 -11.57 32.25
N LEU A 31 2.35 -11.06 33.29
CA LEU A 31 1.17 -10.22 33.13
C LEU A 31 1.49 -8.89 32.45
N SER A 32 2.66 -8.29 32.72
CA SER A 32 3.12 -7.10 32.01
C SER A 32 3.31 -7.33 30.51
N ASN A 33 3.62 -8.56 30.08
CA ASN A 33 3.80 -8.90 28.68
C ASN A 33 2.49 -9.25 27.96
N VAL A 34 1.44 -9.64 28.70
CA VAL A 34 0.14 -10.02 28.12
C VAL A 34 -0.44 -8.95 27.17
N PRO A 35 -0.48 -7.65 27.52
CA PRO A 35 -1.00 -6.63 26.61
C PRO A 35 -0.25 -6.55 25.29
N VAL A 36 1.08 -6.69 25.32
CA VAL A 36 1.94 -6.68 24.14
C VAL A 36 1.67 -7.92 23.27
N ILE A 37 1.58 -9.09 23.89
CA ILE A 37 1.26 -10.36 23.20
C ILE A 37 -0.12 -10.26 22.55
N VAL A 38 -1.15 -9.83 23.30
CA VAL A 38 -2.51 -9.67 22.78
C VAL A 38 -2.54 -8.67 21.63
N ARG A 39 -1.82 -7.55 21.74
CA ARG A 39 -1.71 -6.55 20.65
C ARG A 39 -1.06 -7.15 19.41
N ILE A 40 0.06 -7.87 19.54
CA ILE A 40 0.74 -8.54 18.42
C ILE A 40 -0.18 -9.58 17.77
N PHE A 41 -0.87 -10.40 18.58
CA PHE A 41 -1.81 -11.39 18.07
C PHE A 41 -2.97 -10.73 17.30
N LYS A 42 -3.55 -9.65 17.82
CA LYS A 42 -4.61 -8.91 17.11
C LYS A 42 -4.11 -8.23 15.83
N GLU A 43 -2.89 -7.70 15.82
CA GLU A 43 -2.29 -7.08 14.64
C GLU A 43 -1.90 -8.11 13.56
N ARG A 44 -1.52 -9.32 13.96
CA ARG A 44 -1.12 -10.41 13.04
C ARG A 44 -2.24 -11.36 12.64
N SER A 45 -3.43 -11.21 13.22
CA SER A 45 -4.55 -12.11 12.94
C SER A 45 -5.38 -11.63 11.75
N THR A 46 -5.63 -12.54 10.80
CA THR A 46 -6.60 -12.40 9.71
C THR A 46 -8.05 -12.64 10.16
N PHE A 47 -8.25 -12.97 11.45
CA PHE A 47 -9.58 -13.18 12.02
C PHE A 47 -10.50 -11.98 11.76
N GLY A 48 -11.70 -12.25 11.23
CA GLY A 48 -12.71 -11.26 10.88
C GLY A 48 -12.58 -10.62 9.49
N MET A 49 -11.70 -11.10 8.60
CA MET A 49 -11.71 -10.72 7.18
C MET A 49 -12.71 -11.60 6.39
N SER A 50 -13.44 -11.02 5.45
CA SER A 50 -14.26 -11.79 4.49
C SER A 50 -13.37 -12.53 3.48
N ASP A 51 -13.92 -13.52 2.78
CA ASP A 51 -13.18 -14.30 1.77
C ASP A 51 -12.65 -13.41 0.62
N GLU A 52 -13.43 -12.39 0.22
CA GLU A 52 -13.01 -11.38 -0.75
C GLU A 52 -11.82 -10.56 -0.24
N MET A 53 -11.87 -10.13 1.02
CA MET A 53 -10.80 -9.40 1.68
C MET A 53 -9.54 -10.25 1.85
N LEU A 54 -9.68 -11.55 2.15
CA LEU A 54 -8.57 -12.50 2.22
C LEU A 54 -7.93 -12.77 0.86
N THR A 55 -8.74 -12.80 -0.20
CA THR A 55 -8.26 -12.97 -1.57
C THR A 55 -7.45 -11.75 -1.98
N LEU A 56 -8.00 -10.55 -1.76
CA LEU A 56 -7.32 -9.29 -2.05
C LEU A 56 -6.02 -9.15 -1.24
N TYR A 57 -6.01 -9.55 0.04
CA TYR A 57 -4.83 -9.50 0.90
C TYR A 57 -3.62 -10.25 0.32
N ARG A 58 -3.83 -11.32 -0.47
CA ARG A 58 -2.74 -12.08 -1.11
C ARG A 58 -1.95 -11.22 -2.11
N SER A 59 -2.57 -10.21 -2.70
CA SER A 59 -1.91 -9.24 -3.59
C SER A 59 -1.09 -8.17 -2.84
N PHE A 60 -1.12 -8.17 -1.49
CA PHE A 60 -0.43 -7.20 -0.62
C PHE A 60 0.60 -7.86 0.30
N PRO A 61 1.66 -8.49 -0.23
CA PRO A 61 2.60 -9.30 0.56
C PRO A 61 3.38 -8.51 1.63
N ASN A 62 3.51 -7.19 1.45
CA ASN A 62 4.25 -6.32 2.37
C ASN A 62 3.40 -5.79 3.54
N PHE A 63 2.10 -6.08 3.56
CA PHE A 63 1.20 -5.67 4.62
C PHE A 63 1.02 -6.81 5.62
N ASN A 64 1.02 -6.49 6.91
CA ASN A 64 0.44 -7.40 7.90
C ASN A 64 -1.10 -7.26 7.93
N PRO A 65 -1.83 -8.23 8.51
CA PRO A 65 -3.29 -8.22 8.50
C PRO A 65 -3.90 -6.97 9.16
N GLY A 66 -3.29 -6.45 10.22
CA GLY A 66 -3.71 -5.23 10.90
C GLY A 66 -3.57 -3.98 10.04
N GLN A 67 -2.46 -3.84 9.30
CA GLN A 67 -2.22 -2.75 8.36
C GLN A 67 -3.19 -2.81 7.19
N PHE A 68 -3.34 -4.00 6.59
CA PHE A 68 -4.27 -4.20 5.49
C PHE A 68 -5.71 -3.86 5.90
N ARG A 69 -6.16 -4.32 7.07
CA ARG A 69 -7.49 -3.97 7.59
C ARG A 69 -7.68 -2.47 7.79
N LYS A 70 -6.65 -1.76 8.26
CA LYS A 70 -6.70 -0.29 8.42
C LYS A 70 -6.80 0.42 7.08
N LEU A 71 -6.07 -0.03 6.07
CA LEU A 71 -6.14 0.45 4.69
C LEU A 71 -7.52 0.19 4.10
N MET A 72 -8.03 -1.04 4.24
CA MET A 72 -9.33 -1.44 3.67
C MET A 72 -10.52 -0.74 4.32
N ARG A 73 -10.41 -0.32 5.59
CA ARG A 73 -11.47 0.46 6.24
C ARG A 73 -11.67 1.84 5.61
N LYS A 74 -10.67 2.36 4.90
CA LYS A 74 -10.74 3.62 4.14
C LYS A 74 -11.04 3.40 2.66
N ALA A 75 -11.31 2.15 2.27
CA ALA A 75 -11.55 1.78 0.89
C ALA A 75 -13.04 1.68 0.60
N GLN A 76 -13.40 1.98 -0.63
CA GLN A 76 -14.74 1.76 -1.19
C GLN A 76 -14.64 0.69 -2.27
N PHE A 77 -15.45 -0.36 -2.14
CA PHE A 77 -15.59 -1.38 -3.17
C PHE A 77 -16.71 -0.93 -4.10
N VAL A 78 -16.40 -0.81 -5.39
CA VAL A 78 -17.33 -0.28 -6.39
C VAL A 78 -17.42 -1.26 -7.55
N THR A 79 -18.66 -1.61 -7.91
CA THR A 79 -18.97 -2.24 -9.20
C THR A 79 -19.66 -1.20 -10.06
N VAL A 80 -19.16 -1.04 -11.28
CA VAL A 80 -19.56 0.04 -12.18
C VAL A 80 -20.77 -0.38 -13.01
N ASP A 81 -21.87 0.35 -12.94
CA ASP A 81 -23.06 0.04 -13.76
C ASP A 81 -22.95 0.59 -15.19
N GLN A 82 -22.22 1.69 -15.38
CA GLN A 82 -22.05 2.39 -16.65
C GLN A 82 -20.63 2.89 -16.83
N SER A 83 -20.14 2.92 -18.08
CA SER A 83 -18.76 3.32 -18.38
C SER A 83 -18.42 4.67 -17.70
N THR A 84 -17.38 4.67 -16.87
CA THR A 84 -17.02 5.78 -15.98
C THR A 84 -15.53 6.09 -16.11
N GLU A 85 -15.19 7.36 -16.32
CA GLU A 85 -13.81 7.81 -16.29
C GLU A 85 -13.31 7.90 -14.85
N LEU A 86 -12.24 7.14 -14.51
CA LEU A 86 -11.64 7.13 -13.19
C LEU A 86 -10.51 8.15 -13.05
N LEU A 87 -9.73 8.30 -14.12
CA LEU A 87 -8.59 9.20 -14.22
C LEU A 87 -8.62 9.91 -15.57
N HIS A 88 -8.18 11.16 -15.58
CA HIS A 88 -8.04 11.97 -16.79
C HIS A 88 -6.60 12.46 -16.94
N GLN A 89 -5.98 12.20 -18.09
CA GLN A 89 -4.60 12.63 -18.37
C GLN A 89 -4.47 14.14 -18.19
N GLY A 90 -3.50 14.58 -17.37
CA GLY A 90 -3.27 16.00 -17.09
C GLY A 90 -4.08 16.59 -15.93
N ILE A 91 -5.02 15.85 -15.33
CA ILE A 91 -5.78 16.30 -14.15
C ILE A 91 -5.24 15.62 -12.87
N GLN A 92 -5.18 16.36 -11.77
CA GLN A 92 -4.76 15.83 -10.46
C GLN A 92 -5.80 14.80 -9.95
N PRO A 93 -5.39 13.54 -9.70
CA PRO A 93 -6.31 12.55 -9.13
C PRO A 93 -6.72 12.89 -7.70
N THR A 94 -8.00 12.74 -7.40
CA THR A 94 -8.56 12.81 -6.05
C THR A 94 -8.62 11.45 -5.36
N HIS A 95 -8.51 10.37 -6.14
CA HIS A 95 -8.58 9.00 -5.67
C HIS A 95 -7.41 8.16 -6.22
N LEU A 96 -7.03 7.15 -5.45
CA LEU A 96 -6.20 6.03 -5.86
C LEU A 96 -7.12 4.82 -6.06
N TYR A 97 -6.89 4.04 -7.11
CA TYR A 97 -7.72 2.88 -7.41
C TYR A 97 -6.89 1.59 -7.49
N LEU A 98 -7.50 0.45 -7.20
CA LEU A 98 -6.99 -0.88 -7.46
C LEU A 98 -8.02 -1.68 -8.25
N THR A 99 -7.65 -2.16 -9.43
CA THR A 99 -8.54 -2.98 -10.26
C THR A 99 -8.71 -4.38 -9.65
N THR A 100 -9.95 -4.87 -9.56
CA THR A 100 -10.25 -6.22 -9.06
C THR A 100 -10.85 -7.14 -10.13
N SER A 101 -11.18 -6.60 -11.30
CA SER A 101 -11.63 -7.35 -12.47
C SER A 101 -10.94 -6.88 -13.76
N TYR A 102 -11.27 -7.51 -14.88
CA TYR A 102 -11.01 -6.96 -16.21
C TYR A 102 -12.05 -5.88 -16.57
N GLY A 103 -11.84 -5.19 -17.70
CA GLY A 103 -12.76 -4.17 -18.21
C GLY A 103 -12.29 -2.73 -18.00
N PHE A 104 -10.99 -2.51 -17.87
CA PHE A 104 -10.40 -1.18 -17.72
C PHE A 104 -9.62 -0.82 -18.99
N SER A 105 -9.84 0.37 -19.51
CA SER A 105 -9.15 0.93 -20.67
C SER A 105 -8.21 2.04 -20.24
N LEU A 106 -6.91 1.86 -20.43
CA LEU A 106 -5.90 2.91 -20.28
C LEU A 106 -5.63 3.56 -21.62
N ILE A 107 -5.67 4.89 -21.66
CA ILE A 107 -5.43 5.70 -22.85
C ILE A 107 -4.31 6.70 -22.54
N ARG A 108 -3.24 6.67 -23.32
CA ARG A 108 -2.11 7.60 -23.22
C ARG A 108 -1.57 7.91 -24.61
N ASP A 109 -1.50 9.19 -24.96
CA ASP A 109 -0.93 9.67 -26.23
C ASP A 109 -1.46 8.89 -27.46
N ASP A 110 -2.79 8.77 -27.56
CA ASP A 110 -3.54 8.03 -28.59
C ASP A 110 -3.37 6.49 -28.59
N LEU A 111 -2.57 5.94 -27.67
CA LEU A 111 -2.46 4.50 -27.47
C LEU A 111 -3.49 4.03 -26.44
N LYS A 112 -4.28 3.02 -26.79
CA LYS A 112 -5.23 2.35 -25.90
C LYS A 112 -4.71 0.96 -25.52
N THR A 113 -4.79 0.61 -24.25
CA THR A 113 -4.42 -0.72 -23.73
C THR A 113 -5.42 -1.14 -22.65
N GLU A 114 -5.73 -2.44 -22.58
CA GLU A 114 -6.60 -2.98 -21.54
C GLU A 114 -5.80 -3.32 -20.28
N LEU A 115 -6.40 -3.04 -19.12
CA LEU A 115 -5.85 -3.40 -17.82
C LEU A 115 -6.68 -4.53 -17.21
N GLY A 116 -5.97 -5.49 -16.63
CA GLY A 116 -6.55 -6.57 -15.84
C GLY A 116 -6.62 -6.23 -14.35
N PRO A 117 -6.99 -7.21 -13.51
CA PRO A 117 -6.95 -7.06 -12.05
C PRO A 117 -5.52 -6.81 -11.53
N ASP A 118 -5.42 -6.44 -10.26
CA ASP A 118 -4.17 -6.20 -9.53
C ASP A 118 -3.31 -5.04 -10.07
N ASN A 119 -3.94 -4.06 -10.74
CA ASN A 119 -3.27 -2.83 -11.18
C ASN A 119 -3.69 -1.65 -10.30
N LEU A 120 -2.71 -0.94 -9.75
CA LEU A 120 -2.96 0.35 -9.09
C LEU A 120 -3.12 1.44 -10.15
N LEU A 121 -4.02 2.39 -9.94
CA LEU A 121 -4.24 3.52 -10.85
C LEU A 121 -4.08 4.83 -10.06
N GLY A 122 -3.26 5.75 -10.58
CA GLY A 122 -2.97 7.04 -9.93
C GLY A 122 -1.77 6.99 -8.99
N GLU A 123 -1.03 5.89 -8.98
CA GLU A 123 0.14 5.62 -8.14
C GLU A 123 1.28 6.61 -8.38
N ILE A 124 1.54 6.96 -9.65
CA ILE A 124 2.58 7.92 -10.03
C ILE A 124 2.23 9.31 -9.50
N SER A 125 0.99 9.74 -9.72
CA SER A 125 0.47 11.02 -9.24
C SER A 125 0.46 11.10 -7.72
N PHE A 126 0.12 10.00 -7.03
CA PHE A 126 0.11 9.94 -5.58
C PHE A 126 1.50 10.13 -4.98
N LEU A 127 2.52 9.45 -5.53
CA LEU A 127 3.90 9.50 -5.05
C LEU A 127 4.62 10.80 -5.45
N LEU A 128 4.50 11.24 -6.69
CA LEU A 128 5.26 12.38 -7.23
C LEU A 128 4.53 13.73 -7.05
N GLY A 129 3.24 13.72 -6.71
CA GLY A 129 2.45 14.95 -6.52
C GLY A 129 2.11 15.69 -7.81
N GLY A 130 2.06 14.99 -8.94
CA GLY A 130 1.70 15.54 -10.26
C GLY A 130 0.35 15.04 -10.80
N PRO A 131 -0.10 15.56 -11.95
CA PRO A 131 -1.34 15.13 -12.60
C PRO A 131 -1.27 13.68 -13.09
N ALA A 132 -2.43 13.10 -13.45
CA ALA A 132 -2.48 11.76 -14.02
C ALA A 132 -1.72 11.70 -15.35
N THR A 133 -0.97 10.62 -15.55
CA THR A 133 -0.14 10.40 -16.74
C THR A 133 -0.92 9.77 -17.91
N ALA A 134 -2.14 9.28 -17.66
CA ALA A 134 -3.00 8.62 -18.61
C ALA A 134 -4.46 8.78 -18.18
N THR A 135 -5.37 8.69 -19.14
CA THR A 135 -6.80 8.58 -18.89
C THR A 135 -7.14 7.11 -18.67
N VAL A 136 -7.98 6.81 -17.69
CA VAL A 136 -8.44 5.43 -17.43
C VAL A 136 -9.95 5.40 -17.34
N ILE A 137 -10.56 4.54 -18.15
CA ILE A 137 -12.01 4.33 -18.22
C ILE A 137 -12.33 2.93 -17.69
N ALA A 138 -13.28 2.86 -16.77
CA ALA A 138 -13.83 1.65 -16.22
C ALA A 138 -15.13 1.32 -16.96
N GLU A 139 -15.20 0.18 -17.64
CA GLU A 139 -16.38 -0.23 -18.39
C GLU A 139 -17.49 -0.79 -17.47
N ALA A 140 -18.72 -0.84 -17.97
CA ALA A 140 -19.84 -1.41 -17.22
C ALA A 140 -19.57 -2.89 -16.83
N GLY A 141 -19.89 -3.23 -15.59
CA GLY A 141 -19.70 -4.54 -14.99
C GLY A 141 -18.33 -4.78 -14.35
N CYS A 142 -17.36 -3.88 -14.53
CA CYS A 142 -16.07 -4.02 -13.86
C CYS A 142 -16.13 -3.61 -12.39
N SER A 143 -15.20 -4.13 -11.59
CA SER A 143 -15.09 -3.84 -10.17
C SER A 143 -13.69 -3.35 -9.81
N TYR A 144 -13.64 -2.41 -8.87
CA TYR A 144 -12.40 -1.86 -8.33
C TYR A 144 -12.57 -1.47 -6.86
N VAL A 145 -11.43 -1.20 -6.24
CA VAL A 145 -11.35 -0.58 -4.91
C VAL A 145 -10.84 0.84 -5.07
N ALA A 146 -11.46 1.81 -4.41
CA ALA A 146 -11.07 3.21 -4.42
C ALA A 146 -10.71 3.70 -3.02
N TRP A 147 -9.69 4.57 -2.94
CA TRP A 147 -9.33 5.32 -1.75
C TRP A 147 -9.27 6.80 -2.10
N GLU A 148 -9.88 7.65 -1.27
CA GLU A 148 -9.65 9.09 -1.37
C GLU A 148 -8.20 9.40 -0.99
N VAL A 149 -7.53 10.23 -1.79
CA VAL A 149 -6.11 10.56 -1.59
C VAL A 149 -5.87 11.26 -0.25
N SER A 150 -6.80 12.11 0.19
CA SER A 150 -6.76 12.81 1.48
C SER A 150 -6.76 11.81 2.64
N ASP A 151 -7.72 10.89 2.66
CA ASP A 151 -7.89 9.85 3.68
C ASP A 151 -6.68 8.92 3.75
N LEU A 152 -6.10 8.57 2.60
CA LEU A 152 -4.92 7.73 2.54
C LEU A 152 -3.68 8.46 3.10
N ARG A 153 -3.51 9.75 2.76
CA ARG A 153 -2.43 10.58 3.31
C ARG A 153 -2.55 10.76 4.82
N ASP A 154 -3.76 11.02 5.32
CA ASP A 154 -4.04 11.10 6.75
C ASP A 154 -3.71 9.79 7.47
N LEU A 155 -4.03 8.64 6.86
CA LEU A 155 -3.71 7.33 7.41
C LEU A 155 -2.20 7.10 7.48
N MET A 156 -1.46 7.51 6.44
CA MET A 156 0.00 7.42 6.38
C MET A 156 0.67 8.31 7.43
N GLN A 157 0.21 9.55 7.59
CA GLN A 157 0.73 10.49 8.61
C GLN A 157 0.55 9.96 10.04
N ARG A 158 -0.54 9.22 10.31
CA ARG A 158 -0.82 8.64 11.63
C ARG A 158 -0.02 7.37 11.92
N SER A 159 0.65 6.76 10.93
CA SER A 159 1.36 5.51 11.10
C SER A 159 2.50 5.30 10.10
N GLN A 160 3.73 5.50 10.58
CA GLN A 160 4.97 5.24 9.80
C GLN A 160 5.00 3.84 9.17
N ASN A 161 4.50 2.83 9.89
CA ASN A 161 4.46 1.47 9.37
C ASN A 161 3.51 1.31 8.18
N ILE A 162 2.39 2.06 8.13
CA ILE A 162 1.47 2.05 6.99
C ILE A 162 2.06 2.86 5.84
N GLU A 163 2.62 4.04 6.14
CA GLU A 163 3.34 4.84 5.15
C GLU A 163 4.40 4.02 4.42
N ASN A 164 5.27 3.33 5.15
CA ASN A 164 6.31 2.49 4.56
C ASN A 164 5.71 1.38 3.67
N ALA A 165 4.66 0.69 4.14
CA ALA A 165 4.03 -0.39 3.38
C ALA A 165 3.36 0.11 2.09
N VAL A 166 2.64 1.24 2.14
CA VAL A 166 2.02 1.87 0.97
C VAL A 166 3.09 2.35 -0.01
N THR A 167 4.10 3.08 0.46
CA THR A 167 5.18 3.57 -0.41
C THR A 167 5.91 2.43 -1.12
N VAL A 168 6.21 1.33 -0.44
CA VAL A 168 6.81 0.14 -1.06
C VAL A 168 5.89 -0.48 -2.10
N LEU A 169 4.60 -0.63 -1.78
CA LEU A 169 3.60 -1.17 -2.72
C LEU A 169 3.54 -0.35 -4.02
N LEU A 170 3.38 0.98 -3.91
CA LEU A 170 3.30 1.88 -5.06
C LEU A 170 4.60 1.86 -5.87
N SER A 171 5.76 1.83 -5.19
CA SER A 171 7.06 1.81 -5.86
C SER A 171 7.29 0.51 -6.64
N GLN A 172 6.89 -0.63 -6.07
CA GLN A 172 6.97 -1.93 -6.74
C GLN A 172 6.02 -2.04 -7.93
N ASP A 173 4.82 -1.47 -7.82
CA ASP A 173 3.86 -1.42 -8.92
C ASP A 173 4.40 -0.61 -10.12
N ILE A 174 4.93 0.59 -9.86
CA ILE A 174 5.57 1.41 -10.90
C ILE A 174 6.72 0.66 -11.55
N ALA A 175 7.63 0.07 -10.75
CA ALA A 175 8.78 -0.67 -11.26
C ALA A 175 8.34 -1.85 -12.15
N ARG A 176 7.27 -2.57 -11.76
CA ARG A 176 6.69 -3.66 -12.55
C ARG A 176 6.16 -3.16 -13.90
N LYS A 177 5.41 -2.06 -13.90
CA LYS A 177 4.85 -1.48 -15.14
C LYS A 177 5.93 -0.96 -16.08
N LEU A 178 7.00 -0.38 -15.54
CA LEU A 178 8.16 0.08 -16.32
C LEU A 178 8.99 -1.08 -16.88
N ALA A 179 9.12 -2.20 -16.16
CA ALA A 179 9.85 -3.37 -16.65
C ALA A 179 9.19 -3.99 -17.89
N VAL A 180 7.87 -3.85 -18.01
CA VAL A 180 7.09 -4.33 -19.17
C VAL A 180 6.97 -3.26 -20.27
N SER A 181 7.08 -1.98 -19.91
CA SER A 181 6.93 -0.84 -20.83
C SER A 181 8.28 -0.17 -21.11
N PHE A 182 8.92 -0.48 -22.23
CA PHE A 182 10.11 0.26 -22.67
C PHE A 182 9.79 1.75 -22.92
N PRO A 183 10.74 2.69 -22.67
CA PRO A 183 10.51 4.11 -22.92
C PRO A 183 10.23 4.36 -24.40
N GLN A 184 9.00 4.78 -24.73
CA GLN A 184 8.68 5.29 -26.04
C GLN A 184 9.18 6.74 -26.12
N LYS A 185 10.11 6.96 -27.05
CA LYS A 185 10.85 8.20 -27.31
C LYS A 185 9.91 9.42 -27.29
N SER A 186 10.01 10.27 -26.26
CA SER A 186 9.36 11.58 -26.23
C SER A 186 9.74 12.36 -27.49
N ALA A 187 8.75 12.82 -28.25
CA ALA A 187 8.97 13.63 -29.44
C ALA A 187 9.85 14.84 -29.09
N ARG A 188 10.89 15.06 -29.91
CA ARG A 188 11.79 16.21 -29.85
C ARG A 188 10.93 17.50 -29.82
N PRO A 189 11.22 18.51 -28.97
CA PRO A 189 10.62 19.81 -29.16
C PRO A 189 10.95 20.32 -30.58
N PRO A 190 10.02 20.97 -31.29
CA PRO A 190 10.29 21.46 -32.64
C PRO A 190 11.50 22.40 -32.58
N LEU A 191 12.49 22.13 -33.44
CA LEU A 191 13.54 23.09 -33.72
C LEU A 191 12.85 24.40 -34.08
N ILE A 192 13.21 25.47 -33.38
CA ILE A 192 12.85 26.84 -33.72
C ILE A 192 13.13 27.01 -35.22
N VAL A 193 12.07 27.23 -35.99
CA VAL A 193 12.13 27.50 -37.43
C VAL A 193 12.98 28.74 -37.62
N ASP A 194 14.01 28.63 -38.45
CA ASP A 194 14.86 29.74 -38.88
C ASP A 194 14.00 30.94 -39.29
N LEU A 195 14.21 32.07 -38.62
CA LEU A 195 13.64 33.35 -39.03
C LEU A 195 14.17 33.69 -40.44
N PRO A 196 13.32 34.15 -41.37
CA PRO A 196 13.77 34.54 -42.69
C PRO A 196 14.79 35.68 -42.59
N LYS A 197 15.92 35.52 -43.30
CA LYS A 197 16.95 36.56 -43.44
C LYS A 197 16.30 37.85 -43.91
N ALA A 198 16.48 38.93 -43.15
CA ALA A 198 16.09 40.27 -43.55
C ALA A 198 16.81 40.62 -44.87
N VAL A 199 16.01 40.86 -45.91
CA VAL A 199 16.46 41.49 -47.15
C VAL A 199 16.66 42.97 -46.85
N THR A 200 17.91 43.43 -46.89
CA THR A 200 18.24 44.86 -46.93
C THR A 200 17.94 45.41 -48.33
N PRO A 201 17.09 46.45 -48.48
CA PRO A 201 16.95 47.15 -49.75
C PRO A 201 18.13 48.10 -49.99
N PRO A 202 18.43 48.48 -51.26
CA PRO A 202 19.64 49.21 -51.60
C PRO A 202 19.48 50.72 -51.39
N LEU A 203 20.43 51.28 -50.65
CA LEU A 203 21.21 52.54 -50.82
C LEU A 203 21.51 53.20 -49.47
#